data_AF-A0A517MJT3-F1
#
_entry.id   AF-A0A517MJT3-F1
#
_cell.length_a   1.000
_cell.length_b   1.000
_cell.length_c   1.000
_cell.angle_alpha   90.00
_cell.angle_beta   90.00
_cell.angle_gamma   90.00
#
_symmetry.space_group_name_H-M   'P 1'
#
loop_
_entity.id
_entity.type
_entity.pdbx_description
1 polymer ?
#
loop_
_entity_poly.entity_id
_entity_poly.type
_entity_poly.pdbx_seq_one_letter_code
_entity_poly.pdbx_strand_id
1 'polypeptide(L)'
;MITRPNDGGGTTLVLDDGDDLACVPDSHRDMITDSVQDALSDPAAYFSRIASRTTIPNLRKYLANFVADGRWSLLLADTYMMDRETIAAFEWFHLVQHACMFGTPTSDCEDDCFASFYDCLSMVHWDSIGFAGGIVPYCNQISLDDCGIPSINPTFPADTTMVFGNSPCGDMMICNSSGDAGYLSHENGASYVVGSFSEMLDWIFGELIQNRTPEFDYSRC
;
A
#
# COMPACT_ATOMS: atom_id res chain seq x y z
N MET A 1 6.66 17.41 15.52
CA MET A 1 7.38 17.16 14.25
C MET A 1 8.82 16.74 14.53
N ILE A 2 9.25 15.60 13.97
CA ILE A 2 10.61 15.03 14.13
C ILE A 2 11.16 14.61 12.77
N THR A 3 12.46 14.78 12.55
CA THR A 3 13.16 14.32 11.34
C THR A 3 14.07 13.15 11.68
N ARG A 4 14.04 12.09 10.86
CA ARG A 4 14.89 10.89 11.01
C ARG A 4 15.37 10.36 9.67
N PRO A 5 16.54 9.71 9.57
CA PRO A 5 16.89 8.95 8.36
C PRO A 5 15.93 7.77 8.17
N ASN A 6 15.72 7.35 6.92
CA ASN A 6 14.97 6.15 6.56
C ASN A 6 15.84 5.12 5.82
N ASP A 7 15.38 3.87 5.81
CA ASP A 7 16.10 2.76 5.18
C ASP A 7 16.03 2.81 3.64
N GLY A 8 15.18 3.67 3.07
CA GLY A 8 15.20 4.07 1.67
C GLY A 8 16.38 4.99 1.30
N GLY A 9 17.28 5.26 2.25
CA GLY A 9 18.47 6.09 2.10
C GLY A 9 18.23 7.59 2.24
N GLY A 10 16.98 8.00 2.43
CA GLY A 10 16.58 9.40 2.56
C GLY A 10 16.24 9.80 3.99
N THR A 11 15.36 10.78 4.09
CA THR A 11 14.89 11.41 5.31
C THR A 11 13.37 11.27 5.41
N THR A 12 12.88 11.00 6.61
CA THR A 12 11.46 11.04 6.92
C THR A 12 11.20 12.14 7.94
N LEU A 13 10.29 13.04 7.59
CA LEU A 13 9.65 13.97 8.49
C LEU A 13 8.37 13.32 9.03
N VAL A 14 8.30 13.22 10.36
CA VAL A 14 7.16 12.68 11.09
C VAL A 14 6.37 13.83 11.69
N LEU A 15 5.09 13.89 11.37
CA LEU A 15 4.12 14.83 11.91
C LEU A 15 3.09 14.06 12.74
N ASP A 16 2.77 14.59 13.92
CA ASP A 16 1.74 14.06 14.81
C ASP A 16 0.58 15.05 14.96
N ASP A 17 -0.43 14.66 15.75
CA ASP A 17 -1.55 15.54 16.09
C ASP A 17 -1.07 16.88 16.69
N GLY A 18 -1.59 17.97 16.14
CA GLY A 18 -1.24 19.34 16.52
C GLY A 18 0.00 19.94 15.84
N ASP A 19 0.72 19.20 15.00
CA ASP A 19 1.80 19.78 14.18
C ASP A 19 1.24 20.69 13.06
N ASP A 20 1.93 21.80 12.80
CA ASP A 20 1.53 22.80 11.79
C ASP A 20 2.21 22.53 10.45
N LEU A 21 1.42 22.33 9.39
CA LEU A 21 1.90 22.16 8.02
C LEU A 21 2.73 23.36 7.52
N ALA A 22 2.47 24.57 8.03
CA ALA A 22 3.25 25.74 7.66
C ALA A 22 4.72 25.62 8.09
N CYS A 23 4.99 24.83 9.12
CA CYS A 23 6.34 24.55 9.65
C CYS A 23 7.08 23.43 8.89
N VAL A 24 6.44 22.79 7.89
CA VAL A 24 7.12 21.77 7.07
C VAL A 24 8.23 22.42 6.24
N PRO A 25 9.47 21.88 6.29
CA PRO A 25 10.58 22.37 5.49
C PRO A 25 10.28 22.29 3.99
N ASP A 26 10.85 23.23 3.22
CA ASP A 26 10.67 23.28 1.76
C ASP A 26 11.06 21.98 1.04
N SER A 27 11.99 21.20 1.62
CA SER A 27 12.42 19.91 1.08
C SER A 27 11.36 18.80 1.09
N HIS A 28 10.26 18.97 1.82
CA HIS A 28 9.16 17.99 1.91
C HIS A 28 7.80 18.61 1.58
N ARG A 29 7.78 19.90 1.19
CA ARG A 29 6.55 20.68 1.03
C ARG A 29 5.76 20.25 -0.21
N ASP A 30 6.44 19.77 -1.24
CA ASP A 30 5.86 19.22 -2.47
C ASP A 30 5.08 17.92 -2.24
N MET A 31 5.39 17.18 -1.18
CA MET A 31 4.68 15.96 -0.78
C MET A 31 3.27 16.25 -0.20
N ILE A 32 3.00 17.50 0.20
CA ILE A 32 1.74 17.91 0.83
C ILE A 32 0.72 18.30 -0.25
N THR A 33 0.08 17.29 -0.84
CA THR A 33 -1.01 17.47 -1.80
C THR A 33 -2.31 17.94 -1.12
N ASP A 34 -3.27 18.42 -1.91
CA ASP A 34 -4.61 18.78 -1.39
C ASP A 34 -5.27 17.60 -0.65
N SER A 35 -5.06 16.37 -1.13
CA SER A 35 -5.59 15.14 -0.51
C SER A 35 -4.92 14.85 0.85
N VAL A 36 -3.61 15.08 0.96
CA VAL A 36 -2.88 15.01 2.25
C VAL A 36 -3.37 16.09 3.22
N GLN A 37 -3.63 17.31 2.73
CA GLN A 37 -4.17 18.40 3.56
C GLN A 37 -5.58 18.10 4.07
N ASP A 38 -6.48 17.60 3.22
CA ASP A 38 -7.83 17.17 3.63
C ASP A 38 -7.75 16.08 4.68
N ALA A 39 -6.92 15.06 4.46
CA ALA A 39 -6.74 13.96 5.40
C ALA A 39 -6.17 14.44 6.74
N LEU A 40 -5.16 15.31 6.75
CA LEU A 40 -4.54 15.78 7.98
C LEU A 40 -5.46 16.67 8.83
N SER A 41 -6.44 17.33 8.21
CA SER A 41 -7.39 18.19 8.93
C SER A 41 -8.25 17.42 9.95
N ASP A 42 -8.60 16.18 9.62
CA ASP A 42 -9.30 15.22 10.49
C ASP A 42 -9.05 13.79 9.98
N PRO A 43 -7.92 13.16 10.37
CA PRO A 43 -7.56 11.83 9.86
C PRO A 43 -8.61 10.78 10.19
N ALA A 44 -9.17 10.83 11.40
CA ALA A 44 -10.21 9.89 11.83
C ALA A 44 -11.46 9.99 10.93
N ALA A 45 -11.95 11.19 10.64
CA ALA A 45 -13.08 11.37 9.74
C ALA A 45 -12.73 11.03 8.29
N TYR A 46 -11.53 11.34 7.81
CA TYR A 46 -11.08 11.01 6.46
C TYR A 46 -11.07 9.50 6.21
N PHE A 47 -10.39 8.74 7.07
CA PHE A 47 -10.32 7.29 6.94
C PHE A 47 -11.65 6.60 7.25
N SER A 48 -12.53 7.20 8.08
CA SER A 48 -13.93 6.75 8.21
C SER A 48 -14.72 6.86 6.91
N ARG A 49 -14.56 7.96 6.16
CA ARG A 49 -15.20 8.12 4.85
C ARG A 49 -14.74 7.03 3.89
N ILE A 50 -13.44 6.74 3.85
CA ILE A 50 -12.89 5.63 3.05
C ILE A 50 -13.53 4.30 3.47
N ALA A 51 -13.52 3.98 4.77
CA ALA A 51 -14.11 2.75 5.29
C ALA A 51 -15.59 2.58 4.89
N SER A 52 -16.36 3.67 4.89
CA SER A 52 -17.77 3.64 4.48
C SER A 52 -17.99 3.44 2.98
N ARG A 53 -17.05 3.86 2.13
CA ARG A 53 -17.15 3.82 0.66
C ARG A 53 -16.61 2.53 0.06
N THR A 54 -15.56 1.95 0.66
CA THR A 54 -14.94 0.74 0.11
C THR A 54 -15.93 -0.43 0.08
N THR A 55 -15.88 -1.22 -0.98
CA THR A 55 -16.63 -2.46 -1.13
C THR A 55 -15.92 -3.66 -0.52
N ILE A 56 -14.64 -3.53 -0.14
CA ILE A 56 -13.79 -4.60 0.39
C ILE A 56 -14.05 -4.77 1.89
N PRO A 57 -14.68 -5.88 2.35
CA PRO A 57 -15.14 -6.04 3.73
C PRO A 57 -14.03 -5.92 4.79
N ASN A 58 -12.89 -6.59 4.58
CA ASN A 58 -11.79 -6.56 5.53
C ASN A 58 -11.06 -5.21 5.52
N LEU A 59 -10.93 -4.52 4.38
CA LEU A 59 -10.41 -3.14 4.37
C LEU A 59 -11.28 -2.21 5.20
N ARG A 60 -12.61 -2.29 5.03
CA ARG A 60 -13.57 -1.52 5.84
C ARG A 60 -13.35 -1.77 7.33
N LYS A 61 -13.28 -3.04 7.73
CA LYS A 61 -13.10 -3.43 9.13
C LYS A 61 -11.73 -2.97 9.68
N TYR A 62 -10.69 -3.11 8.88
CA TYR A 62 -9.32 -2.75 9.24
C TYR A 62 -9.18 -1.24 9.50
N LEU A 63 -9.71 -0.41 8.60
CA LEU A 63 -9.75 1.04 8.77
C LEU A 63 -10.65 1.46 9.95
N ALA A 64 -11.80 0.82 10.12
CA ALA A 64 -12.71 1.12 11.23
C ALA A 64 -12.05 0.89 12.60
N ASN A 65 -11.25 -0.17 12.75
CA ASN A 65 -10.48 -0.42 13.97
C ASN A 65 -9.43 0.68 14.22
N PHE A 66 -8.69 1.10 13.19
CA PHE A 66 -7.72 2.19 13.32
C PHE A 66 -8.37 3.51 13.70
N VAL A 67 -9.51 3.85 13.12
CA VAL A 67 -10.18 5.10 13.48
C VAL A 67 -10.73 5.05 14.91
N ALA A 68 -11.22 3.90 15.36
CA ALA A 68 -11.82 3.77 16.69
C ALA A 68 -10.78 3.91 17.81
N ASP A 69 -9.65 3.21 17.69
CA ASP A 69 -8.71 3.00 18.80
C ASP A 69 -7.23 3.14 18.38
N GLY A 70 -6.97 3.51 17.13
CA GLY A 70 -5.63 3.67 16.58
C GLY A 70 -5.02 5.03 16.87
N ARG A 71 -3.69 5.08 16.75
CA ARG A 71 -2.92 6.32 16.71
C ARG A 71 -2.35 6.48 15.32
N TRP A 72 -2.13 7.70 14.90
CA TRP A 72 -1.57 7.98 13.59
C TRP A 72 -0.41 8.97 13.69
N SER A 73 0.48 8.88 12.71
CA SER A 73 1.45 9.91 12.36
C SER A 73 1.44 10.08 10.85
N LEU A 74 1.60 11.31 10.35
CA LEU A 74 1.85 11.56 8.93
C LEU A 74 3.35 11.48 8.68
N LEU A 75 3.73 10.62 7.74
CA LEU A 75 5.11 10.47 7.27
C LEU A 75 5.24 11.15 5.91
N LEU A 76 6.17 12.11 5.83
CA LEU A 76 6.65 12.69 4.58
C LEU A 76 8.09 12.21 4.39
N ALA A 77 8.35 11.36 3.41
CA ALA A 77 9.65 10.74 3.22
C ALA A 77 10.18 10.95 1.80
N ASP A 78 11.42 11.41 1.68
CA ASP A 78 12.17 11.23 0.44
C ASP A 78 12.88 9.87 0.46
N THR A 79 12.90 9.20 -0.69
CA THR A 79 13.58 7.91 -0.86
C THR A 79 14.51 7.98 -2.06
N TYR A 80 15.64 7.26 -2.00
CA TYR A 80 16.63 7.22 -3.08
C TYR A 80 16.70 5.85 -3.77
N MET A 81 15.78 4.94 -3.43
CA MET A 81 15.65 3.64 -4.09
C MET A 81 14.60 3.72 -5.19
N MET A 82 14.90 3.15 -6.38
CA MET A 82 14.00 3.03 -7.55
C MET A 82 13.24 4.34 -7.88
N ASP A 83 13.87 5.23 -8.65
CA ASP A 83 13.26 6.44 -9.23
C ASP A 83 12.45 7.33 -8.27
N ARG A 84 13.13 7.95 -7.28
CA ARG A 84 12.72 9.18 -6.55
C ARG A 84 11.23 9.33 -6.23
N GLU A 85 10.61 8.32 -5.69
CA GLU A 85 9.25 8.50 -5.19
C GLU A 85 9.29 8.97 -3.74
N THR A 86 8.82 10.20 -3.55
CA THR A 86 8.52 10.73 -2.23
C THR A 86 7.23 10.12 -1.72
N ILE A 87 7.22 9.68 -0.47
CA ILE A 87 6.04 9.07 0.15
C ILE A 87 5.38 10.09 1.08
N ALA A 88 4.10 10.33 0.89
CA ALA A 88 3.22 10.98 1.87
C ALA A 88 2.16 9.98 2.34
N ALA A 89 2.30 9.47 3.57
CA ALA A 89 1.43 8.42 4.06
C ALA A 89 1.13 8.55 5.56
N PHE A 90 -0.10 8.20 5.93
CA PHE A 90 -0.51 8.13 7.33
C PHE A 90 -0.17 6.74 7.88
N GLU A 91 0.82 6.68 8.78
CA GLU A 91 1.16 5.49 9.53
C GLU A 91 0.17 5.34 10.69
N TRP A 92 -0.60 4.26 10.67
CA TRP A 92 -1.55 3.91 11.72
C TRP A 92 -1.03 2.77 12.59
N PHE A 93 -1.10 2.99 13.90
CA PHE A 93 -0.71 2.06 14.95
C PHE A 93 -1.93 1.61 15.73
N HIS A 94 -1.99 0.32 16.06
CA HIS A 94 -3.04 -0.25 16.88
C HIS A 94 -2.50 -1.43 17.69
N LEU A 95 -3.11 -1.72 18.85
CA LEU A 95 -2.56 -2.71 19.78
C LEU A 95 -2.79 -4.17 19.36
N VAL A 96 -3.78 -4.43 18.52
CA VAL A 96 -4.23 -5.81 18.19
C VAL A 96 -4.29 -6.12 16.69
N GLN A 97 -3.90 -5.18 15.83
CA GLN A 97 -3.79 -5.43 14.39
C GLN A 97 -2.47 -4.85 13.88
N HIS A 98 -2.01 -5.35 12.74
CA HIS A 98 -0.73 -4.95 12.18
C HIS A 98 -0.76 -3.46 11.83
N ALA A 99 0.36 -2.75 12.01
CA ALA A 99 0.46 -1.33 11.65
C ALA A 99 0.62 -1.17 10.13
N CYS A 100 0.10 -0.08 9.56
CA CYS A 100 0.21 0.20 8.13
C CYS A 100 0.31 1.69 7.85
N MET A 101 1.05 2.03 6.80
CA MET A 101 1.05 3.33 6.15
C MET A 101 0.01 3.34 5.04
N PHE A 102 -0.78 4.40 4.97
CA PHE A 102 -1.78 4.61 3.94
C PHE A 102 -1.50 5.90 3.18
N GLY A 103 -1.28 5.80 1.88
CA GLY A 103 -1.18 6.96 1.00
C GLY A 103 -2.56 7.45 0.59
N THR A 104 -2.74 8.77 0.55
CA THR A 104 -3.96 9.37 0.02
C THR A 104 -3.94 9.34 -1.52
N PRO A 105 -5.09 9.21 -2.19
CA PRO A 105 -5.13 9.14 -3.65
C PRO A 105 -4.60 10.43 -4.27
N THR A 106 -3.81 10.29 -5.33
CA THR A 106 -3.19 11.39 -6.08
C THR A 106 -3.92 11.69 -7.39
N SER A 107 -4.68 10.74 -7.91
CA SER A 107 -5.50 10.84 -9.12
C SER A 107 -6.58 9.74 -9.11
N ASP A 108 -7.63 9.92 -9.90
CA ASP A 108 -8.62 8.86 -10.14
C ASP A 108 -7.97 7.70 -10.91
N CYS A 109 -8.38 6.46 -10.61
CA CYS A 109 -7.88 5.29 -11.31
C CYS A 109 -8.72 5.03 -12.58
N GLU A 110 -8.08 5.04 -13.75
CA GLU A 110 -8.78 4.81 -15.02
C GLU A 110 -9.09 3.33 -15.29
N ASP A 111 -8.51 2.41 -14.51
CA ASP A 111 -8.73 0.97 -14.64
C ASP A 111 -9.77 0.49 -13.62
N ASP A 112 -10.93 0.04 -14.13
CA ASP A 112 -12.06 -0.45 -13.34
C ASP A 112 -11.68 -1.65 -12.42
N CYS A 113 -10.69 -2.46 -12.80
CA CYS A 113 -10.22 -3.58 -11.98
C CYS A 113 -9.59 -3.07 -10.67
N PHE A 114 -8.81 -1.99 -10.78
CA PHE A 114 -8.01 -1.44 -9.70
C PHE A 114 -8.72 -0.30 -8.94
N ALA A 115 -9.69 0.35 -9.56
CA ALA A 115 -10.41 1.51 -9.04
C ALA A 115 -11.01 1.30 -7.64
N SER A 116 -11.48 0.08 -7.34
CA SER A 116 -12.04 -0.28 -6.02
C SER A 116 -11.10 0.01 -4.83
N PHE A 117 -9.80 0.07 -5.09
CA PHE A 117 -8.77 0.45 -4.12
C PHE A 117 -8.19 1.84 -4.42
N TYR A 118 -7.73 2.07 -5.66
CA TYR A 118 -6.92 3.25 -5.97
C TYR A 118 -7.69 4.58 -5.99
N ASP A 119 -9.02 4.55 -6.15
CA ASP A 119 -9.87 5.74 -5.96
C ASP A 119 -9.96 6.18 -4.49
N CYS A 120 -9.56 5.30 -3.56
CA CYS A 120 -9.63 5.55 -2.13
C CYS A 120 -8.26 5.74 -1.48
N LEU A 121 -7.23 5.04 -1.98
CA LEU A 121 -5.89 4.97 -1.41
C LEU A 121 -4.86 4.86 -2.53
N SER A 122 -3.78 5.63 -2.49
CA SER A 122 -2.71 5.49 -3.51
C SER A 122 -1.80 4.30 -3.22
N MET A 123 -1.59 3.95 -1.96
CA MET A 123 -0.73 2.87 -1.53
C MET A 123 -1.12 2.38 -0.13
N VAL A 124 -0.70 1.16 0.20
CA VAL A 124 -0.69 0.63 1.56
C VAL A 124 0.65 -0.05 1.79
N HIS A 125 1.32 0.23 2.89
CA HIS A 125 2.62 -0.37 3.18
C HIS A 125 2.68 -0.82 4.63
N TRP A 126 3.04 -2.07 4.87
CA TRP A 126 3.01 -2.72 6.19
C TRP A 126 4.39 -3.09 6.72
N ASP A 127 5.44 -2.64 6.04
CA ASP A 127 6.80 -2.69 6.53
C ASP A 127 7.37 -1.26 6.66
N SER A 128 8.65 -1.10 6.96
CA SER A 128 9.29 0.21 7.07
C SER A 128 9.60 0.79 5.69
N ILE A 129 9.63 2.12 5.59
CA ILE A 129 10.04 2.81 4.37
C ILE A 129 11.43 2.35 3.93
N GLY A 130 11.53 1.86 2.70
CA GLY A 130 12.75 1.27 2.14
C GLY A 130 12.76 -0.26 2.08
N PHE A 131 11.75 -0.92 2.65
CA PHE A 131 11.59 -2.37 2.57
C PHE A 131 10.41 -2.77 1.66
N ALA A 132 10.45 -4.00 1.17
CA ALA A 132 9.28 -4.65 0.55
C ALA A 132 8.20 -4.90 1.61
N GLY A 133 6.94 -5.00 1.20
CA GLY A 133 5.81 -5.19 2.10
C GLY A 133 4.73 -4.13 1.88
N GLY A 134 4.00 -4.24 0.78
CA GLY A 134 2.90 -3.31 0.51
C GLY A 134 2.22 -3.51 -0.82
N ILE A 135 1.21 -2.69 -1.04
CA ILE A 135 0.58 -2.37 -2.31
C ILE A 135 1.21 -1.06 -2.80
N VAL A 136 1.82 -1.11 -3.99
CA VAL A 136 2.54 0.03 -4.56
C VAL A 136 1.58 1.01 -5.23
N PRO A 137 1.97 2.28 -5.48
CA PRO A 137 1.20 3.20 -6.29
C PRO A 137 0.81 2.63 -7.65
N TYR A 138 -0.38 2.96 -8.13
CA TYR A 138 -0.88 2.50 -9.44
C TYR A 138 0.09 2.84 -10.59
N CYS A 139 0.66 4.04 -10.58
CA CYS A 139 1.65 4.48 -11.57
C CYS A 139 2.98 3.71 -11.53
N ASN A 140 3.23 2.97 -10.45
CA ASN A 140 4.46 2.20 -10.24
C ASN A 140 4.26 0.71 -10.46
N GLN A 141 3.06 0.29 -10.84
CA GLN A 141 2.87 -1.10 -11.21
C GLN A 141 3.73 -1.40 -12.43
N ILE A 142 4.47 -2.49 -12.34
CA ILE A 142 5.36 -2.96 -13.40
C ILE A 142 4.81 -4.26 -13.95
N SER A 143 5.01 -4.48 -15.26
CA SER A 143 4.65 -5.76 -15.84
C SER A 143 5.56 -6.85 -15.29
N LEU A 144 5.07 -8.08 -15.24
CA LEU A 144 5.87 -9.23 -14.82
C LEU A 144 7.02 -9.49 -15.81
N ASP A 145 6.84 -9.17 -17.09
CA ASP A 145 7.89 -9.22 -18.11
C ASP A 145 9.03 -8.24 -17.79
N ASP A 146 8.71 -7.00 -17.38
CA ASP A 146 9.70 -5.99 -16.97
C ASP A 146 10.45 -6.38 -15.70
N CYS A 147 9.83 -7.17 -14.81
CA CYS A 147 10.51 -7.75 -13.65
C CYS A 147 11.58 -8.78 -14.05
N GLY A 148 11.53 -9.31 -15.28
CA GLY A 148 12.39 -10.38 -15.74
C GLY A 148 12.10 -11.74 -15.08
N ILE A 149 10.90 -11.91 -14.51
CA ILE A 149 10.55 -13.11 -13.75
C ILE A 149 9.61 -13.98 -14.60
N PRO A 150 10.01 -15.21 -14.96
CA PRO A 150 9.17 -16.08 -15.77
C PRO A 150 7.96 -16.54 -14.95
N SER A 151 6.76 -16.45 -15.53
CA SER A 151 5.59 -17.15 -14.99
C SER A 151 5.40 -18.48 -15.68
N ILE A 152 5.31 -19.55 -14.89
CA ILE A 152 4.98 -20.90 -15.37
C ILE A 152 3.47 -21.18 -15.32
N ASN A 153 2.69 -20.29 -14.72
CA ASN A 153 1.24 -20.44 -14.57
C ASN A 153 0.52 -19.75 -15.74
N PRO A 154 -0.24 -20.48 -16.58
CA PRO A 154 -0.90 -19.89 -17.73
C PRO A 154 -2.00 -18.88 -17.39
N THR A 155 -2.49 -18.84 -16.14
CA THR A 155 -3.40 -17.77 -15.67
C THR A 155 -2.70 -16.42 -15.55
N PHE A 156 -1.38 -16.42 -15.31
CA PHE A 156 -0.58 -15.21 -15.12
C PHE A 156 0.52 -15.12 -16.18
N PRO A 157 0.19 -14.96 -17.47
CA PRO A 157 1.19 -14.78 -18.51
C PRO A 157 1.93 -13.44 -18.31
N ALA A 158 3.26 -13.46 -18.48
CA ALA A 158 4.12 -12.34 -18.07
C ALA A 158 3.83 -11.00 -18.79
N ASP A 159 3.37 -11.08 -20.05
CA ASP A 159 3.09 -9.94 -20.93
C ASP A 159 1.78 -9.21 -20.64
N THR A 160 0.89 -9.80 -19.82
CA THR A 160 -0.42 -9.20 -19.46
C THR A 160 -0.71 -9.27 -17.96
N THR A 161 0.32 -9.54 -17.16
CA THR A 161 0.24 -9.59 -15.70
C THR A 161 1.03 -8.43 -15.11
N MET A 162 0.38 -7.67 -14.24
CA MET A 162 0.98 -6.55 -13.50
C MET A 162 1.31 -6.98 -12.08
N VAL A 163 2.42 -6.48 -11.56
CA VAL A 163 2.77 -6.54 -10.14
C VAL A 163 2.20 -5.31 -9.45
N PHE A 164 1.32 -5.51 -8.48
CA PHE A 164 0.70 -4.42 -7.73
C PHE A 164 1.17 -4.31 -6.28
N GLY A 165 1.99 -5.25 -5.82
CA GLY A 165 2.49 -5.27 -4.46
C GLY A 165 3.48 -6.39 -4.21
N ASN A 166 3.97 -6.47 -2.98
CA ASN A 166 4.88 -7.51 -2.54
C ASN A 166 4.76 -7.80 -1.05
N SER A 167 5.09 -9.03 -0.65
CA SER A 167 5.29 -9.40 0.74
C SER A 167 6.63 -8.86 1.27
N PRO A 168 6.86 -8.88 2.60
CA PRO A 168 8.15 -8.50 3.18
C PRO A 168 9.36 -9.28 2.65
N CYS A 169 9.15 -10.55 2.23
CA CYS A 169 10.21 -11.36 1.63
C CYS A 169 10.41 -11.12 0.11
N GLY A 170 9.63 -10.24 -0.50
CA GLY A 170 9.76 -9.87 -1.92
C GLY A 170 8.90 -10.71 -2.88
N ASP A 171 8.13 -11.67 -2.38
CA ASP A 171 7.16 -12.39 -3.22
C ASP A 171 6.05 -11.44 -3.69
N MET A 172 5.70 -11.54 -4.97
CA MET A 172 4.92 -10.52 -5.65
C MET A 172 3.44 -10.82 -5.60
N MET A 173 2.67 -9.75 -5.44
CA MET A 173 1.23 -9.73 -5.64
C MET A 173 0.95 -9.30 -7.06
N ILE A 174 0.22 -10.13 -7.79
CA ILE A 174 0.05 -10.01 -9.22
C ILE A 174 -1.42 -10.00 -9.62
N CYS A 175 -1.75 -9.29 -10.69
CA CYS A 175 -3.08 -9.27 -11.29
C CYS A 175 -2.98 -9.29 -12.81
N ASN A 176 -3.73 -10.17 -13.47
CA ASN A 176 -3.80 -10.20 -14.93
C ASN A 176 -4.86 -9.23 -15.47
N SER A 177 -4.87 -9.02 -16.78
CA SER A 177 -5.84 -8.16 -17.48
C SER A 177 -7.29 -8.64 -17.42
N SER A 178 -7.54 -9.88 -17.01
CA SER A 178 -8.89 -10.43 -16.78
C SER A 178 -9.40 -10.18 -15.36
N GLY A 179 -8.55 -9.60 -14.49
CA GLY A 179 -8.86 -9.30 -13.10
C GLY A 179 -8.59 -10.45 -12.13
N ASP A 180 -8.05 -11.59 -12.59
CA ASP A 180 -7.56 -12.62 -11.68
C ASP A 180 -6.30 -12.11 -10.99
N ALA A 181 -6.28 -12.24 -9.68
CA ALA A 181 -5.20 -11.83 -8.80
C ALA A 181 -4.65 -13.02 -8.01
N GLY A 182 -3.36 -12.95 -7.72
CA GLY A 182 -2.65 -14.04 -7.07
C GLY A 182 -1.29 -13.62 -6.55
N TYR A 183 -0.54 -14.64 -6.12
CA TYR A 183 0.82 -14.49 -5.63
C TYR A 183 1.78 -15.18 -6.57
N LEU A 184 2.97 -14.62 -6.70
CA LEU A 184 4.07 -15.18 -7.47
C LEU A 184 5.36 -15.12 -6.65
N SER A 185 6.03 -16.27 -6.53
CA SER A 185 7.32 -16.35 -5.85
C SER A 185 8.39 -15.72 -6.72
N HIS A 186 9.07 -14.72 -6.18
CA HIS A 186 10.15 -14.04 -6.89
C HIS A 186 11.37 -14.96 -7.08
N GLU A 187 11.50 -16.01 -6.26
CA GLU A 187 12.63 -16.93 -6.29
C GLU A 187 12.55 -17.93 -7.45
N ASN A 188 11.35 -18.43 -7.76
CA ASN A 188 11.20 -19.56 -8.67
C ASN A 188 10.08 -19.40 -9.73
N GLY A 189 9.34 -18.30 -9.71
CA GLY A 189 8.27 -18.02 -10.67
C GLY A 189 6.99 -18.83 -10.48
N ALA A 190 6.92 -19.67 -9.44
CA ALA A 190 5.69 -20.38 -9.09
C ALA A 190 4.62 -19.39 -8.63
N SER A 191 3.38 -19.62 -9.03
CA SER A 191 2.28 -18.72 -8.70
C SER A 191 0.96 -19.46 -8.54
N TYR A 192 0.08 -18.91 -7.71
CA TYR A 192 -1.26 -19.43 -7.49
C TYR A 192 -2.29 -18.30 -7.48
N VAL A 193 -3.50 -18.63 -7.91
CA VAL A 193 -4.64 -17.72 -7.90
C VAL A 193 -5.19 -17.61 -6.48
N VAL A 194 -5.49 -16.40 -6.04
CA VAL A 194 -6.21 -16.12 -4.79
C VAL A 194 -7.69 -15.87 -5.09
N GLY A 195 -7.98 -15.10 -6.14
CA GLY A 195 -9.34 -14.73 -6.57
C GLY A 195 -9.26 -13.55 -7.53
N SER A 196 -10.29 -12.71 -7.56
CA SER A 196 -10.22 -11.38 -8.19
C SER A 196 -9.33 -10.41 -7.40
N PHE A 197 -8.97 -9.27 -8.00
CA PHE A 197 -8.24 -8.20 -7.29
C PHE A 197 -8.90 -7.81 -5.95
N SER A 198 -10.22 -7.59 -5.93
CA SER A 198 -10.95 -7.27 -4.70
C SER A 198 -10.93 -8.40 -3.66
N GLU A 199 -11.02 -9.67 -4.08
CA GLU A 199 -10.94 -10.82 -3.18
C GLU A 199 -9.53 -10.98 -2.60
N MET A 200 -8.49 -10.69 -3.40
CA MET A 200 -7.12 -10.69 -2.92
C MET A 200 -6.88 -9.58 -1.89
N LEU A 201 -7.41 -8.37 -2.11
CA LEU A 201 -7.38 -7.30 -1.11
C LEU A 201 -8.14 -7.68 0.15
N ASP A 202 -9.32 -8.30 0.02
CA ASP A 202 -10.07 -8.77 1.18
C ASP A 202 -9.26 -9.79 1.99
N TRP A 203 -8.56 -10.71 1.33
CA TRP A 203 -7.65 -11.65 1.99
C TRP A 203 -6.46 -10.94 2.67
N ILE A 204 -5.78 -10.00 1.99
CA ILE A 204 -4.65 -9.22 2.53
C ILE A 204 -5.06 -8.52 3.82
N PHE A 205 -6.15 -7.76 3.81
CA PHE A 205 -6.61 -7.06 5.01
C PHE A 205 -7.12 -8.03 6.09
N GLY A 206 -7.59 -9.21 5.71
CA GLY A 206 -7.93 -10.29 6.63
C GLY A 206 -6.72 -10.80 7.43
N GLU A 207 -5.53 -10.88 6.80
CA GLU A 207 -4.28 -11.22 7.46
C GLU A 207 -3.80 -10.09 8.38
N LEU A 208 -3.82 -8.84 7.89
CA LEU A 208 -3.40 -7.67 8.66
C LEU A 208 -4.25 -7.43 9.91
N ILE A 209 -5.58 -7.65 9.84
CA ILE A 209 -6.49 -7.63 11.00
C ILE A 209 -6.07 -8.66 12.06
N GLN A 210 -5.54 -9.80 11.64
CA GLN A 210 -5.07 -10.87 12.54
C GLN A 210 -3.63 -10.63 13.01
N ASN A 211 -3.07 -9.44 12.78
CA ASN A 211 -1.71 -9.07 13.14
C ASN A 211 -0.66 -9.98 12.48
N ARG A 212 -0.89 -10.32 11.20
CA ARG A 212 0.03 -11.06 10.33
C ARG A 212 0.30 -10.26 9.07
N THR A 213 1.48 -10.46 8.47
CA THR A 213 1.79 -9.96 7.13
C THR A 213 1.29 -10.95 6.07
N PRO A 214 0.82 -10.47 4.92
CA PRO A 214 0.55 -11.32 3.77
C PRO A 214 1.85 -12.00 3.29
N GLU A 215 1.84 -13.33 3.15
CA GLU A 215 2.99 -14.13 2.73
C GLU A 215 2.60 -15.11 1.62
N PHE A 216 3.59 -15.48 0.79
CA PHE A 216 3.43 -16.53 -0.22
C PHE A 216 3.28 -17.91 0.44
N ASP A 217 2.23 -18.64 0.09
CA ASP A 217 1.98 -20.00 0.57
C ASP A 217 2.65 -21.02 -0.35
N TYR A 218 3.90 -21.37 -0.01
CA TYR A 218 4.70 -22.38 -0.73
C TYR A 218 4.04 -23.77 -0.78
N SER A 219 3.00 -24.05 0.01
CA SER A 219 2.30 -25.34 -0.03
C SER A 219 1.28 -25.45 -1.17
N ARG A 220 0.98 -24.35 -1.88
CA ARG A 220 0.02 -24.30 -2.99
C ARG A 220 0.63 -24.57 -4.37
N CYS A 221 1.95 -24.70 -4.45
CA CYS A 221 2.69 -24.87 -5.70
C CYS A 221 3.36 -26.24 -5.82
#